data_AF-A0A811UC03-F1
#
_entry.id   AF-A0A811UC03-F1
#
_cell.length_a   1.000
_cell.length_b   1.000
_cell.length_c   1.000
_cell.angle_alpha   90.00
_cell.angle_beta   90.00
_cell.angle_gamma   90.00
#
_symmetry.space_group_name_H-M   'P 1'
#
loop_
_entity.id
_entity.type
_entity.pdbx_description
1 polymer ?
#
loop_
_entity_poly.entity_id
_entity_poly.type
_entity_poly.pdbx_seq_one_letter_code
_entity_poly.pdbx_strand_id
1 'polypeptide(L)'
;MSQGPRSRHNNRRNQPKQKNVERSNSTDEQNPVVKAFQEYARELDSKHDRYERIVKLSRDITIEAKRIIFLLHTIDGRKDNRTKVLEEAEQRLNKVIEFNFKSVAQELIGQDPYQYRCAYSPGLQEFIEAYSFMEYFKFGNEGTDALSDWNVLQDKMVYENSGKEISEATDFSQKSVDDTSNDKIESAPMDKDNINNFKFLVDPTEYILGVADLTGELMRRCINSLGSGETVVCLETCKVLQQFYTGYVSLNVQRCRELSRKIYTMRQSLLKTENVCYNVKVRGGEAAKWGAVFENKISDDLDEGFY
;
A
#
# COMPACT_ATOMS: atom_id res chain seq x y z
N MET A 1 22.22 41.53 40.34
CA MET A 1 21.28 42.44 41.04
C MET A 1 21.17 43.71 40.20
N SER A 2 20.28 43.72 39.21
CA SER A 2 18.90 44.26 39.24
C SER A 2 18.81 45.79 39.37
N GLN A 3 18.27 46.41 38.32
CA GLN A 3 17.27 47.49 38.25
C GLN A 3 17.59 48.44 37.08
N GLY A 4 16.70 48.54 36.08
CA GLY A 4 16.59 49.72 35.20
C GLY A 4 16.00 50.92 35.98
N PRO A 5 15.54 52.04 35.36
CA PRO A 5 15.01 52.13 33.98
C PRO A 5 15.13 53.51 33.26
N ARG A 6 14.53 53.58 32.05
CA ARG A 6 13.85 54.72 31.38
C ARG A 6 14.64 55.90 30.76
N SER A 7 14.58 55.90 29.42
CA SER A 7 14.06 56.97 28.53
C SER A 7 14.70 58.36 28.52
N ARG A 8 15.17 58.81 27.33
CA ARG A 8 14.55 59.95 26.62
C ARG A 8 15.14 60.22 25.22
N HIS A 9 14.20 60.44 24.30
CA HIS A 9 14.22 61.37 23.16
C HIS A 9 15.17 61.09 21.99
N ASN A 10 14.57 60.83 20.82
CA ASN A 10 14.85 61.75 19.71
C ASN A 10 13.69 61.91 18.74
N ASN A 11 13.60 63.14 18.28
CA ASN A 11 12.47 63.79 17.64
C ASN A 11 12.72 63.84 16.13
N ARG A 12 11.65 63.74 15.34
CA ARG A 12 11.49 64.24 13.96
C ARG A 12 12.37 63.60 12.85
N ARG A 13 11.71 63.09 11.81
CA ARG A 13 11.41 63.90 10.60
C ARG A 13 10.59 63.12 9.58
N ASN A 14 9.52 63.78 9.13
CA ASN A 14 8.75 63.48 7.93
C ASN A 14 9.63 63.02 6.76
N GLN A 15 9.36 61.83 6.24
CA GLN A 15 9.58 61.52 4.83
C GLN A 15 8.21 61.43 4.14
N PRO A 16 8.04 62.03 2.95
CA PRO A 16 6.80 61.93 2.21
C PRO A 16 6.60 60.48 1.76
N LYS A 17 5.40 59.93 2.01
CA LYS A 17 4.95 58.65 1.44
C LYS A 17 5.17 58.71 -0.07
N GLN A 18 6.11 57.92 -0.58
CA GLN A 18 6.17 57.63 -2.00
C GLN A 18 4.79 57.11 -2.41
N LYS A 19 4.18 57.80 -3.39
CA LYS A 19 2.95 57.38 -4.03
C LYS A 19 3.08 55.89 -4.37
N ASN A 20 2.09 55.10 -3.95
CA ASN A 20 1.86 53.77 -4.49
C ASN A 20 1.96 53.88 -6.00
N VAL A 21 3.04 53.38 -6.57
CA VAL A 21 3.05 52.99 -7.97
C VAL A 21 2.07 51.83 -7.99
N GLU A 22 0.86 52.07 -8.46
CA GLU A 22 -0.01 51.01 -8.94
C GLU A 22 0.83 50.27 -9.99
N ARG A 23 1.50 49.18 -9.57
CA ARG A 23 1.99 48.17 -10.50
C ARG A 23 0.72 47.70 -11.18
N SER A 24 0.48 48.21 -12.39
CA SER A 24 -0.44 47.61 -13.32
C SER A 24 0.04 46.17 -13.50
N ASN A 25 -0.50 45.26 -12.70
CA ASN A 25 -0.35 43.82 -12.85
C ASN A 25 -1.14 43.37 -14.10
N SER A 26 -0.95 44.03 -15.24
CA SER A 26 -1.29 43.48 -16.53
C SER A 26 -0.21 42.47 -16.84
N THR A 27 -0.31 41.27 -16.27
CA THR A 27 0.37 40.11 -16.82
C THR A 27 -0.10 39.98 -18.25
N ASP A 28 0.76 40.35 -19.18
CA ASP A 28 0.52 40.19 -20.61
C ASP A 28 0.37 38.69 -20.90
N GLU A 29 -0.87 38.22 -21.10
CA GLU A 29 -1.18 36.82 -21.38
C GLU A 29 -0.52 36.33 -22.67
N GLN A 30 -0.11 37.24 -23.55
CA GLN A 30 0.65 36.90 -24.75
C GLN A 30 2.16 36.73 -24.50
N ASN A 31 2.66 37.03 -23.30
CA ASN A 31 4.08 36.87 -22.98
C ASN A 31 4.49 35.39 -23.12
N PRO A 32 5.54 35.07 -23.91
CA PRO A 32 5.99 33.69 -24.13
C PRO A 32 6.35 32.97 -22.83
N VAL A 33 6.84 33.67 -21.81
CA VAL A 33 7.09 33.10 -20.49
C VAL A 33 5.77 32.74 -19.81
N VAL A 34 4.77 33.62 -19.82
CA VAL A 34 3.45 33.34 -19.22
C VAL A 34 2.79 32.13 -19.88
N LYS A 35 2.86 32.02 -21.22
CA LYS A 35 2.36 30.85 -21.96
C LYS A 35 3.08 29.55 -21.58
N ALA A 36 4.42 29.59 -21.47
CA ALA A 36 5.18 28.43 -21.03
C ALA A 36 4.78 27.99 -19.61
N PHE A 37 4.62 28.91 -18.66
CA PHE A 37 4.15 28.59 -17.31
C PHE A 37 2.70 28.10 -17.28
N GLN A 38 1.83 28.55 -18.18
CA GLN A 38 0.47 28.01 -18.34
C GLN A 38 0.47 26.57 -18.89
N GLU A 39 1.44 26.22 -19.75
CA GLU A 39 1.63 24.85 -20.21
C GLU A 39 2.17 23.96 -19.09
N TYR A 40 3.19 24.42 -18.36
CA TYR A 40 3.72 23.70 -17.19
C TYR A 40 2.66 23.49 -16.11
N ALA A 41 1.82 24.50 -15.85
CA ALA A 41 0.71 24.37 -14.91
C ALA A 41 -0.26 23.25 -15.35
N ARG A 42 -0.67 23.25 -16.62
CA ARG A 42 -1.56 22.20 -17.16
C ARG A 42 -0.95 20.80 -17.06
N GLU A 43 0.33 20.65 -17.33
CA GLU A 43 1.04 19.38 -17.19
C GLU A 43 1.10 18.92 -15.72
N LEU A 44 1.46 19.83 -14.81
CA LEU A 44 1.53 19.55 -13.38
C LEU A 44 0.15 19.21 -12.81
N ASP A 45 -0.89 19.97 -13.15
CA ASP A 45 -2.26 19.73 -12.69
C ASP A 45 -2.75 18.37 -13.17
N SER A 46 -2.55 18.03 -14.45
CA SER A 46 -2.89 16.72 -15.00
C SER A 46 -2.17 15.58 -14.28
N LYS A 47 -0.88 15.77 -13.95
CA LYS A 47 -0.09 14.81 -13.18
C LYS A 47 -0.61 14.64 -11.75
N HIS A 48 -0.96 15.73 -11.06
CA HIS A 48 -1.51 15.69 -9.71
C HIS A 48 -2.89 15.03 -9.69
N ASP A 49 -3.77 15.37 -10.63
CA ASP A 49 -5.08 14.75 -10.75
C ASP A 49 -4.98 13.24 -10.94
N ARG A 50 -4.04 12.78 -11.79
CA ARG A 50 -3.77 11.34 -11.95
C ARG A 50 -3.27 10.72 -10.66
N TYR A 51 -2.32 11.37 -9.99
CA TYR A 51 -1.78 10.89 -8.71
C TYR A 51 -2.91 10.70 -7.69
N GLU A 52 -3.81 11.67 -7.55
CA GLU A 52 -4.94 11.60 -6.63
C GLU A 52 -5.95 10.50 -7.02
N ARG A 53 -6.20 10.27 -8.32
CA ARG A 53 -7.02 9.12 -8.77
C ARG A 53 -6.40 7.79 -8.35
N ILE A 54 -5.08 7.64 -8.52
CA ILE A 54 -4.36 6.42 -8.12
C ILE A 54 -4.37 6.26 -6.59
N VAL A 55 -4.18 7.34 -5.82
CA VAL A 55 -4.24 7.31 -4.35
C VAL A 55 -5.61 6.81 -3.86
N LYS A 56 -6.71 7.26 -4.49
CA LYS A 56 -8.06 6.79 -4.14
C LYS A 56 -8.22 5.29 -4.39
N LEU A 57 -7.83 4.80 -5.57
CA LEU A 57 -7.85 3.36 -5.88
C LEU A 57 -6.98 2.55 -4.91
N SER A 58 -5.77 3.03 -4.62
CA SER A 58 -4.83 2.44 -3.65
C SER A 58 -5.42 2.36 -2.25
N ARG A 59 -6.16 3.38 -1.82
CA ARG A 59 -6.85 3.40 -0.53
C ARG A 59 -7.95 2.34 -0.46
N ASP A 60 -8.74 2.19 -1.52
CA ASP A 60 -9.79 1.18 -1.60
C ASP A 60 -9.22 -0.24 -1.57
N ILE A 61 -8.11 -0.47 -2.31
CA ILE A 61 -7.35 -1.73 -2.27
C ILE A 61 -6.87 -2.01 -0.83
N THR A 62 -6.28 -1.02 -0.17
CA THR A 62 -5.79 -1.15 1.22
C THR A 62 -6.92 -1.56 2.17
N ILE A 63 -8.07 -0.90 2.07
CA ILE A 63 -9.22 -1.18 2.94
C ILE A 63 -9.72 -2.61 2.71
N GLU A 64 -9.83 -3.03 1.46
CA GLU A 64 -10.33 -4.36 1.12
C GLU A 64 -9.34 -5.46 1.52
N ALA A 65 -8.04 -5.25 1.28
CA ALA A 65 -6.98 -6.16 1.73
C ALA A 65 -7.00 -6.36 3.25
N LYS A 66 -7.14 -5.28 4.04
CA LYS A 66 -7.31 -5.37 5.50
C LYS A 66 -8.51 -6.21 5.89
N ARG A 67 -9.65 -6.00 5.25
CA ARG A 67 -10.87 -6.78 5.52
C ARG A 67 -10.66 -8.27 5.22
N ILE A 68 -9.91 -8.59 4.17
CA ILE A 68 -9.56 -9.97 3.83
C ILE A 68 -8.62 -10.55 4.89
N ILE A 69 -7.62 -9.81 5.37
CA ILE A 69 -6.74 -10.23 6.48
C ILE A 69 -7.56 -10.52 7.75
N PHE A 70 -8.49 -9.62 8.12
CA PHE A 70 -9.38 -9.84 9.25
C PHE A 70 -10.27 -11.08 9.06
N LEU A 71 -10.79 -11.29 7.85
CA LEU A 71 -11.55 -12.49 7.50
C LEU A 71 -10.70 -13.76 7.68
N LEU A 72 -9.45 -13.77 7.20
CA LEU A 72 -8.54 -14.91 7.32
C LEU A 72 -8.20 -15.23 8.79
N HIS A 73 -8.08 -14.22 9.66
CA HIS A 73 -7.92 -14.42 11.11
C HIS A 73 -9.12 -15.10 11.79
N THR A 74 -10.28 -15.19 11.14
CA THR A 74 -11.45 -15.89 11.70
C THR A 74 -11.40 -17.41 11.57
N ILE A 75 -10.42 -17.94 10.83
CA ILE A 75 -10.20 -19.38 10.68
C ILE A 75 -9.77 -19.97 12.03
N ASP A 76 -10.54 -20.93 12.53
CA ASP A 76 -10.30 -21.64 13.79
C ASP A 76 -10.60 -23.12 13.58
N GLY A 77 -9.74 -24.02 14.09
CA GLY A 77 -9.89 -25.46 13.90
C GLY A 77 -11.20 -26.02 14.46
N ARG A 78 -11.85 -25.32 15.40
CA ARG A 78 -13.12 -25.73 16.01
C ARG A 78 -14.35 -25.42 15.17
N LYS A 79 -14.25 -24.50 14.20
CA LYS A 79 -15.41 -24.00 13.43
C LYS A 79 -15.61 -24.69 12.08
N ASP A 80 -14.65 -25.49 11.65
CA ASP A 80 -14.62 -26.13 10.33
C ASP A 80 -14.97 -25.14 9.19
N ASN A 81 -14.52 -23.89 9.33
CA ASN A 81 -14.85 -22.78 8.43
C ASN A 81 -13.73 -22.49 7.42
N ARG A 82 -12.59 -23.19 7.52
CA ARG A 82 -11.38 -22.91 6.76
C ARG A 82 -11.62 -22.83 5.25
N THR A 83 -12.23 -23.86 4.66
CA THR A 83 -12.43 -23.93 3.20
C THR A 83 -13.31 -22.79 2.69
N LYS A 84 -14.45 -22.55 3.36
CA LYS A 84 -15.38 -21.47 2.98
C LYS A 84 -14.75 -20.08 3.08
N VAL A 85 -13.99 -19.85 4.16
CA VAL A 85 -13.30 -18.58 4.38
C VAL A 85 -12.19 -18.38 3.34
N LEU A 86 -11.46 -19.43 2.98
CA LEU A 86 -10.42 -19.38 1.95
C LEU A 86 -11.02 -19.10 0.55
N GLU A 87 -12.11 -19.77 0.20
CA GLU A 87 -12.81 -19.52 -1.06
C GLU A 87 -13.34 -18.08 -1.13
N GLU A 88 -13.93 -17.56 -0.05
CA GLU A 88 -14.37 -16.17 0.02
C GLU A 88 -13.21 -15.19 -0.13
N ALA A 89 -12.10 -15.42 0.60
CA ALA A 89 -10.90 -14.59 0.53
C ALA A 89 -10.32 -14.57 -0.89
N GLU A 90 -10.21 -15.73 -1.54
CA GLU A 90 -9.72 -15.86 -2.91
C GLU A 90 -10.60 -15.12 -3.92
N GLN A 91 -11.92 -15.27 -3.81
CA GLN A 91 -12.86 -14.53 -4.66
C GLN A 91 -12.72 -13.01 -4.49
N ARG A 92 -12.54 -12.53 -3.26
CA ARG A 92 -12.37 -11.09 -2.99
C ARG A 92 -11.03 -10.57 -3.49
N LEU A 93 -9.94 -11.33 -3.32
CA LEU A 93 -8.62 -10.99 -3.88
C LEU A 93 -8.66 -10.93 -5.41
N ASN A 94 -9.30 -11.90 -6.07
CA ASN A 94 -9.45 -11.91 -7.53
C ASN A 94 -10.26 -10.69 -8.02
N LYS A 95 -11.33 -10.31 -7.33
CA LYS A 95 -12.06 -9.06 -7.64
C LYS A 95 -11.16 -7.82 -7.51
N VAL A 96 -10.30 -7.76 -6.49
CA VAL A 96 -9.36 -6.64 -6.36
C VAL A 96 -8.38 -6.58 -7.54
N ILE A 97 -7.89 -7.73 -8.02
CA ILE A 97 -7.04 -7.83 -9.22
C ILE A 97 -7.81 -7.37 -10.47
N GLU A 98 -9.02 -7.88 -10.68
CA GLU A 98 -9.82 -7.66 -11.89
C GLU A 98 -10.33 -6.22 -12.04
N PHE A 99 -10.70 -5.56 -10.93
CA PHE A 99 -11.31 -4.24 -10.95
C PHE A 99 -10.33 -3.12 -10.54
N ASN A 100 -9.77 -3.21 -9.33
CA ASN A 100 -9.00 -2.10 -8.76
C ASN A 100 -7.62 -2.00 -9.41
N PHE A 101 -6.85 -3.10 -9.45
CA PHE A 101 -5.53 -3.09 -10.10
C PHE A 101 -5.62 -2.87 -11.60
N LYS A 102 -6.67 -3.36 -12.27
CA LYS A 102 -6.96 -3.02 -13.67
C LYS A 102 -7.16 -1.51 -13.85
N SER A 103 -7.94 -0.86 -12.99
CA SER A 103 -8.16 0.60 -13.05
C SER A 103 -6.86 1.38 -12.81
N VAL A 104 -6.02 0.94 -11.87
CA VAL A 104 -4.70 1.55 -11.65
C VAL A 104 -3.81 1.35 -12.88
N ALA A 105 -3.81 0.16 -13.47
CA ALA A 105 -3.05 -0.12 -14.68
C ALA A 105 -3.51 0.71 -15.88
N GLN A 106 -4.82 1.00 -15.99
CA GLN A 106 -5.37 1.90 -17.01
C GLN A 106 -4.88 3.35 -16.84
N GLU A 107 -4.85 3.87 -15.60
CA GLU A 107 -4.32 5.21 -15.31
C GLU A 107 -2.83 5.35 -15.63
N LEU A 108 -2.08 4.25 -15.58
CA LEU A 108 -0.64 4.21 -15.84
C LEU A 108 -0.26 3.92 -17.30
N ILE A 109 -1.23 3.76 -18.20
CA ILE A 109 -0.95 3.55 -19.63
C ILE A 109 -0.17 4.76 -20.19
N GLY A 110 0.99 4.49 -20.79
CA GLY A 110 1.86 5.52 -21.36
C GLY A 110 2.55 6.41 -20.32
N GLN A 111 2.52 6.05 -19.03
CA GLN A 111 3.23 6.73 -17.95
C GLN A 111 4.38 5.87 -17.43
N ASP A 112 5.37 6.51 -16.80
CA ASP A 112 6.39 5.78 -16.03
C ASP A 112 5.77 5.30 -14.70
N PRO A 113 5.64 3.97 -14.46
CA PRO A 113 5.07 3.45 -13.23
C PRO A 113 5.83 3.91 -11.98
N TYR A 114 7.15 4.05 -12.06
CA TYR A 114 7.98 4.43 -10.91
C TYR A 114 7.71 5.86 -10.43
N GLN A 115 7.25 6.75 -11.33
CA GLN A 115 6.88 8.12 -10.98
C GLN A 115 5.65 8.17 -10.06
N TYR A 116 4.76 7.18 -10.15
CA TYR A 116 3.52 7.08 -9.38
C TYR A 116 3.60 6.00 -8.28
N ARG A 117 4.78 5.42 -8.05
CA ARG A 117 5.01 4.36 -7.05
C ARG A 117 4.43 4.71 -5.68
N CYS A 118 4.67 5.92 -5.20
CA CYS A 118 4.18 6.37 -3.89
C CYS A 118 2.64 6.38 -3.78
N ALA A 119 1.92 6.52 -4.89
CA ALA A 119 0.46 6.53 -4.88
C ALA A 119 -0.13 5.13 -4.67
N TYR A 120 0.38 4.12 -5.40
CA TYR A 120 -0.16 2.75 -5.35
C TYR A 120 0.56 1.82 -4.37
N SER A 121 1.78 2.16 -3.95
CA SER A 121 2.62 1.33 -3.06
C SER A 121 1.90 0.86 -1.79
N PRO A 122 1.16 1.72 -1.03
CA PRO A 122 0.45 1.27 0.16
C PRO A 122 -0.59 0.18 -0.12
N GLY A 123 -1.41 0.36 -1.16
CA GLY A 123 -2.42 -0.63 -1.56
C GLY A 123 -1.78 -1.93 -2.07
N LEU A 124 -0.68 -1.82 -2.83
CA LEU A 124 0.05 -2.98 -3.33
C LEU A 124 0.64 -3.82 -2.19
N GLN A 125 1.35 -3.19 -1.24
CA GLN A 125 1.96 -3.91 -0.10
C GLN A 125 0.91 -4.62 0.76
N GLU A 126 -0.19 -3.94 1.09
CA GLU A 126 -1.28 -4.54 1.89
C GLU A 126 -1.98 -5.68 1.12
N PHE A 127 -2.15 -5.54 -0.19
CA PHE A 127 -2.67 -6.62 -1.02
C PHE A 127 -1.74 -7.84 -1.03
N ILE A 128 -0.43 -7.64 -1.15
CA ILE A 128 0.56 -8.73 -1.09
C ILE A 128 0.53 -9.40 0.28
N GLU A 129 0.42 -8.64 1.37
CA GLU A 129 0.26 -9.16 2.72
C GLU A 129 -0.99 -10.06 2.81
N ALA A 130 -2.14 -9.59 2.33
CA ALA A 130 -3.38 -10.38 2.32
C ALA A 130 -3.28 -11.64 1.46
N TYR A 131 -2.71 -11.52 0.26
CA TYR A 131 -2.55 -12.62 -0.68
C TYR A 131 -1.60 -13.69 -0.14
N SER A 132 -0.43 -13.29 0.36
CA SER A 132 0.55 -14.20 0.97
C SER A 132 0.04 -14.81 2.28
N PHE A 133 -0.80 -14.11 3.04
CA PHE A 133 -1.46 -14.69 4.22
C PHE A 133 -2.50 -15.74 3.84
N MET A 134 -3.27 -15.53 2.76
CA MET A 134 -4.15 -16.57 2.22
C MET A 134 -3.34 -17.81 1.79
N GLU A 135 -2.23 -17.61 1.08
CA GLU A 135 -1.35 -18.73 0.68
C GLU A 135 -0.81 -19.47 1.90
N TYR A 136 -0.42 -18.77 2.97
CA TYR A 136 -0.05 -19.38 4.26
C TYR A 136 -1.09 -20.38 4.77
N PHE A 137 -2.39 -20.10 4.61
CA PHE A 137 -3.46 -21.03 4.96
C PHE A 137 -3.71 -22.14 3.92
N LYS A 138 -3.19 -22.03 2.69
CA LYS A 138 -3.24 -23.11 1.70
C LYS A 138 -2.08 -24.10 1.88
N PHE A 139 -0.94 -23.66 2.43
CA PHE A 139 0.17 -24.55 2.79
C PHE A 139 -0.30 -25.68 3.73
N GLY A 140 0.06 -26.91 3.36
CA GLY A 140 -0.27 -28.13 4.10
C GLY A 140 -1.45 -28.94 3.56
N ASN A 141 -2.30 -28.39 2.67
CA ASN A 141 -3.42 -29.13 2.06
C ASN A 141 -3.22 -29.45 0.56
N GLU A 142 -2.56 -28.57 -0.19
CA GLU A 142 -2.53 -28.65 -1.66
C GLU A 142 -1.16 -29.05 -2.26
N GLY A 143 -0.16 -29.38 -1.42
CA GLY A 143 1.17 -29.83 -1.90
C GLY A 143 1.99 -28.75 -2.62
N THR A 144 1.53 -27.50 -2.61
CA THR A 144 2.33 -26.33 -2.99
C THR A 144 3.27 -26.00 -1.84
N ASP A 145 4.56 -26.26 -2.03
CA ASP A 145 5.61 -26.15 -0.99
C ASP A 145 6.32 -24.78 -0.95
N ALA A 146 5.99 -23.85 -1.87
CA ALA A 146 6.63 -22.53 -1.93
C ALA A 146 5.65 -21.36 -2.04
N LEU A 147 5.97 -20.24 -1.38
CA LEU A 147 5.23 -18.97 -1.46
C LEU A 147 5.33 -18.40 -2.88
N SER A 148 4.23 -17.89 -3.44
CA SER A 148 4.23 -17.33 -4.79
C SER A 148 5.13 -16.11 -4.88
N ASP A 149 6.09 -16.10 -5.80
CA ASP A 149 6.96 -14.95 -6.02
C ASP A 149 6.24 -13.79 -6.74
N TRP A 150 6.95 -12.68 -6.96
CA TRP A 150 6.39 -11.53 -7.68
C TRP A 150 6.05 -11.84 -9.14
N ASN A 151 6.66 -12.85 -9.77
CA ASN A 151 6.38 -13.19 -11.17
C ASN A 151 4.99 -13.84 -11.29
N VAL A 152 4.65 -14.74 -10.37
CA VAL A 152 3.30 -15.34 -10.30
C VAL A 152 2.23 -14.25 -10.14
N LEU A 153 2.50 -13.24 -9.31
CA LEU A 153 1.55 -12.13 -9.17
C LEU A 153 1.52 -11.21 -10.39
N GLN A 154 2.68 -10.96 -11.01
CA GLN A 154 2.80 -10.18 -12.23
C GLN A 154 2.00 -10.80 -13.38
N ASP A 155 1.99 -12.13 -13.51
CA ASP A 155 1.24 -12.84 -14.54
C ASP A 155 -0.27 -12.73 -14.34
N LYS A 156 -0.73 -12.67 -13.08
CA LYS A 156 -2.15 -12.45 -12.75
C LYS A 156 -2.63 -11.03 -13.04
N MET A 157 -1.72 -10.07 -13.16
CA MET A 157 -2.04 -8.64 -13.35
C MET A 157 -1.76 -8.17 -14.78
N VAL A 158 -2.05 -9.03 -15.76
CA VAL A 158 -2.05 -8.72 -17.20
C VAL A 158 -3.49 -8.59 -17.67
N TYR A 159 -3.78 -7.52 -18.42
CA TYR A 159 -5.13 -7.16 -18.83
C TYR A 159 -5.20 -6.93 -20.34
N GLU A 160 -6.33 -7.32 -20.91
CA GLU A 160 -6.65 -7.02 -22.30
C GLU A 160 -7.48 -5.74 -22.37
N ASN A 161 -7.22 -4.91 -23.39
CA ASN A 161 -8.04 -3.75 -23.67
C ASN A 161 -9.35 -4.17 -24.33
N SER A 162 -10.29 -4.66 -23.53
CA SER A 162 -11.66 -4.87 -23.97
C SER A 162 -12.27 -3.49 -24.23
N GLY A 163 -12.42 -3.11 -25.50
CA GLY A 163 -13.13 -1.90 -25.94
C GLY A 163 -14.64 -1.92 -25.66
N LYS A 164 -15.07 -2.39 -24.48
CA LYS A 164 -16.44 -2.23 -24.00
C LYS A 164 -16.53 -0.83 -23.39
N GLU A 165 -17.05 0.09 -24.19
CA GLU A 165 -17.67 1.31 -23.70
C GLU A 165 -18.57 0.95 -22.51
N ILE A 166 -18.30 1.59 -21.36
CA ILE A 166 -19.19 1.53 -20.21
C ILE A 166 -20.36 2.45 -20.55
N SER A 167 -21.36 1.89 -21.23
CA SER A 167 -22.71 2.43 -21.26
C SER A 167 -23.55 1.70 -20.22
N GLU A 168 -24.26 2.48 -19.39
CA GLU A 168 -25.13 2.12 -18.25
C GLU A 168 -24.41 2.06 -16.88
N ALA A 169 -24.71 2.87 -15.87
CA ALA A 169 -25.62 3.99 -15.68
C ALA A 169 -25.25 4.72 -14.37
N THR A 170 -25.20 6.06 -14.35
CA THR A 170 -25.96 6.91 -13.40
C THR A 170 -25.84 8.38 -13.82
N ASP A 171 -27.00 9.02 -13.83
CA ASP A 171 -27.41 10.29 -14.43
C ASP A 171 -27.02 11.52 -13.57
N PHE A 172 -26.58 12.63 -14.20
CA PHE A 172 -27.12 13.98 -13.94
C PHE A 172 -26.61 15.04 -14.96
N SER A 173 -27.58 15.56 -15.72
CA SER A 173 -27.71 16.94 -16.26
C SER A 173 -26.91 17.43 -17.49
N GLN A 174 -27.72 17.68 -18.53
CA GLN A 174 -27.81 18.84 -19.44
C GLN A 174 -27.20 18.77 -20.86
N LYS A 175 -28.16 18.81 -21.81
CA LYS A 175 -28.11 19.05 -23.26
C LYS A 175 -27.26 20.24 -23.70
N SER A 176 -26.62 20.11 -24.87
CA SER A 176 -26.90 20.95 -26.05
C SER A 176 -26.34 20.36 -27.34
N VAL A 177 -27.07 20.62 -28.41
CA VAL A 177 -26.96 20.19 -29.81
C VAL A 177 -26.04 21.15 -30.57
N ASP A 178 -25.16 20.70 -31.47
CA ASP A 178 -25.27 20.83 -32.95
C ASP A 178 -23.94 20.73 -33.72
N ASP A 179 -24.10 20.24 -34.96
CA ASP A 179 -23.34 20.48 -36.19
C ASP A 179 -21.95 19.86 -36.51
N THR A 180 -22.03 18.85 -37.39
CA THR A 180 -21.45 18.79 -38.75
C THR A 180 -19.97 19.13 -38.97
N SER A 181 -19.15 18.12 -39.29
CA SER A 181 -18.52 17.96 -40.62
C SER A 181 -17.50 16.82 -40.63
N ASN A 182 -17.48 16.17 -41.78
CA ASN A 182 -16.86 14.89 -42.09
C ASN A 182 -15.58 15.16 -42.87
N ASP A 183 -14.40 14.94 -42.29
CA ASP A 183 -13.14 14.95 -43.04
C ASP A 183 -12.29 13.72 -42.72
N LYS A 184 -12.25 12.84 -43.73
CA LYS A 184 -11.29 11.74 -43.87
C LYS A 184 -9.92 12.34 -44.23
N ILE A 185 -8.89 12.10 -43.43
CA ILE A 185 -7.50 12.17 -43.90
C ILE A 185 -6.72 10.96 -43.38
N GLU A 186 -6.46 10.08 -44.36
CA GLU A 186 -5.38 9.08 -44.54
C GLU A 186 -4.66 8.48 -43.32
N SER A 187 -4.98 7.20 -43.06
CA SER A 187 -4.20 6.27 -42.26
C SER A 187 -3.01 5.69 -43.04
N ALA A 188 -1.81 5.90 -42.52
CA ALA A 188 -0.59 5.15 -42.88
C ALA A 188 -0.65 3.72 -42.28
N PRO A 189 0.13 2.75 -42.81
CA PRO A 189 -0.18 1.33 -42.70
C PRO A 189 -0.08 0.80 -41.27
N MET A 190 -1.18 0.20 -40.79
CA MET A 190 -1.24 -0.50 -39.51
C MET A 190 -0.54 -1.85 -39.59
N ASP A 191 0.47 -2.04 -38.76
CA ASP A 191 0.93 -3.36 -38.34
C ASP A 191 -0.20 -4.03 -37.54
N LYS A 192 -0.75 -5.11 -38.11
CA LYS A 192 -1.90 -5.85 -37.61
C LYS A 192 -1.52 -6.91 -36.56
N ASP A 193 -0.77 -6.52 -35.51
CA ASP A 193 -0.48 -7.39 -34.37
C ASP A 193 -0.24 -6.56 -33.10
N ASN A 194 -1.30 -5.97 -32.52
CA ASN A 194 -1.30 -5.57 -31.11
C ASN A 194 -2.75 -5.42 -30.62
N ILE A 195 -3.31 -6.50 -30.08
CA ILE A 195 -4.30 -6.35 -29.02
C ILE A 195 -3.55 -5.61 -27.91
N ASN A 196 -3.91 -4.35 -27.63
CA ASN A 196 -3.18 -3.49 -26.68
C ASN A 196 -3.30 -4.03 -25.25
N ASN A 197 -2.55 -5.09 -24.94
CA ASN A 197 -2.47 -5.64 -23.60
C ASN A 197 -1.68 -4.66 -22.73
N PHE A 198 -2.21 -4.39 -21.55
CA PHE A 198 -1.56 -3.54 -20.55
C PHE A 198 -1.45 -4.31 -19.24
N LYS A 199 -0.47 -3.95 -18.41
CA LYS A 199 -0.18 -4.68 -17.17
C LYS A 199 0.07 -3.73 -16.02
N PHE A 200 -0.28 -4.16 -14.82
CA PHE A 200 0.20 -3.51 -13.60
C PHE A 200 1.60 -4.03 -13.27
N LEU A 201 2.55 -3.15 -12.96
CA LEU A 201 3.91 -3.55 -12.59
C LEU A 201 3.98 -3.92 -11.10
N VAL A 202 4.29 -5.19 -10.83
CA VAL A 202 4.61 -5.65 -9.47
C VAL A 202 6.10 -5.47 -9.23
N ASP A 203 6.49 -4.36 -8.59
CA ASP A 203 7.89 -4.10 -8.24
C ASP A 203 8.39 -5.11 -7.19
N PRO A 204 9.55 -5.78 -7.40
CA PRO A 204 10.06 -6.77 -6.45
C PRO A 204 10.32 -6.21 -5.05
N THR A 205 10.67 -4.93 -4.94
CA THR A 205 10.88 -4.31 -3.61
C THR A 205 9.54 -4.11 -2.90
N GLU A 206 8.48 -3.70 -3.60
CA GLU A 206 7.13 -3.65 -3.01
C GLU A 206 6.64 -5.03 -2.57
N TYR A 207 6.92 -6.06 -3.36
CA TYR A 207 6.63 -7.45 -3.00
C TYR A 207 7.32 -7.86 -1.69
N ILE A 208 8.63 -7.65 -1.59
CA ILE A 208 9.40 -7.98 -0.38
C ILE A 208 8.92 -7.16 0.83
N LEU A 209 8.52 -5.90 0.65
CA LEU A 209 7.98 -5.10 1.75
C LEU A 209 6.63 -5.62 2.24
N GLY A 210 5.72 -6.00 1.34
CA GLY A 210 4.42 -6.59 1.69
C GLY A 210 4.55 -7.96 2.37
N VAL A 211 5.45 -8.82 1.89
CA VAL A 211 5.74 -10.11 2.55
C VAL A 211 6.39 -9.92 3.92
N ALA A 212 7.10 -8.81 4.16
CA ALA A 212 7.64 -8.54 5.48
C ALA A 212 6.52 -8.27 6.51
N ASP A 213 5.43 -7.61 6.10
CA ASP A 213 4.28 -7.32 6.96
C ASP A 213 3.47 -8.57 7.33
N LEU A 214 3.39 -9.56 6.42
CA LEU A 214 2.82 -10.89 6.70
C LEU A 214 3.34 -11.47 8.03
N THR A 215 4.62 -11.26 8.36
CA THR A 215 5.20 -11.80 9.59
C THR A 215 4.52 -11.28 10.86
N GLY A 216 3.97 -10.06 10.82
CA GLY A 216 3.13 -9.51 11.89
C GLY A 216 1.79 -10.24 12.00
N GLU A 217 1.16 -10.58 10.88
CA GLU A 217 -0.09 -11.36 10.87
C GLU A 217 0.13 -12.81 11.32
N LEU A 218 1.25 -13.43 10.95
CA LEU A 218 1.64 -14.75 11.45
C LEU A 218 1.81 -14.74 12.97
N MET A 219 2.49 -13.73 13.52
CA MET A 219 2.61 -13.58 14.98
C MET A 219 1.24 -13.44 15.65
N ARG A 220 0.34 -12.60 15.11
CA ARG A 220 -1.02 -12.47 15.64
C ARG A 220 -1.79 -13.78 15.59
N ARG A 221 -1.68 -14.52 14.48
CA ARG A 221 -2.29 -15.85 14.36
C ARG A 221 -1.75 -16.82 15.40
N CYS A 222 -0.43 -16.85 15.65
CA CYS A 222 0.16 -17.70 16.68
C CYS A 222 -0.44 -17.41 18.08
N ILE A 223 -0.60 -16.14 18.44
CA ILE A 223 -1.19 -15.74 19.73
C ILE A 223 -2.68 -16.15 19.80
N ASN A 224 -3.43 -15.93 18.73
CA ASN A 224 -4.85 -16.33 18.66
C ASN A 224 -5.01 -17.86 18.77
N SER A 225 -4.18 -18.63 18.06
CA SER A 225 -4.14 -20.09 18.13
C SER A 225 -3.77 -20.59 19.53
N LEU A 226 -2.85 -19.93 20.24
CA LEU A 226 -2.56 -20.23 21.64
C LEU A 226 -3.83 -20.07 22.49
N GLY A 227 -4.59 -18.98 22.34
CA GLY A 227 -5.85 -18.76 23.05
C GLY A 227 -6.87 -19.88 22.81
N SER A 228 -6.99 -20.34 21.57
CA SER A 228 -7.86 -21.46 21.18
C SER A 228 -7.34 -22.83 21.67
N GLY A 229 -6.07 -22.96 22.03
CA GLY A 229 -5.43 -24.22 22.47
C GLY A 229 -4.79 -25.02 21.34
N GLU A 230 -4.66 -24.43 20.15
CA GLU A 230 -4.03 -25.05 18.97
C GLU A 230 -2.50 -24.88 19.03
N THR A 231 -1.85 -25.65 19.90
CA THR A 231 -0.41 -25.55 20.17
C THR A 231 0.46 -25.99 18.98
N VAL A 232 -0.04 -26.89 18.14
CA VAL A 232 0.66 -27.35 16.92
C VAL A 232 0.82 -26.19 15.93
N VAL A 233 -0.26 -25.44 15.69
CA VAL A 233 -0.25 -24.26 14.81
C VAL A 233 0.74 -23.20 15.31
N CYS A 234 0.87 -23.02 16.62
CA CYS A 234 1.87 -22.11 17.19
C CYS A 234 3.31 -22.51 16.81
N LEU A 235 3.63 -23.81 16.94
CA LEU A 235 4.95 -24.34 16.59
C LEU A 235 5.23 -24.25 15.09
N GLU A 236 4.24 -24.54 14.24
CA GLU A 236 4.36 -24.43 12.79
C GLU A 236 4.58 -22.98 12.35
N THR A 237 3.78 -22.06 12.90
CA THR A 237 3.91 -20.62 12.63
C THR A 237 5.28 -20.09 13.05
N CYS A 238 5.79 -20.57 14.19
CA CYS A 238 7.14 -20.24 14.66
C CYS A 238 8.23 -20.68 13.67
N LYS A 239 8.18 -21.93 13.18
CA LYS A 239 9.14 -22.41 12.18
C LYS A 239 9.11 -21.57 10.90
N VAL A 240 7.92 -21.21 10.43
CA VAL A 240 7.75 -20.36 9.25
C VAL A 240 8.35 -18.96 9.49
N LEU A 241 8.10 -18.35 10.66
CA LEU A 241 8.72 -17.07 11.02
C LEU A 241 10.25 -17.14 11.11
N GLN A 242 10.82 -18.24 11.61
CA GLN A 242 12.27 -18.46 11.64
C GLN A 242 12.86 -18.52 10.21
N GLN A 243 12.16 -19.20 9.29
CA GLN A 243 12.55 -19.27 7.88
C GLN A 243 12.49 -17.90 7.20
N PHE A 244 11.40 -17.14 7.42
CA PHE A 244 11.31 -15.76 6.94
C PHE A 244 12.46 -14.92 7.49
N TYR A 245 12.66 -14.88 8.82
CA TYR A 245 13.73 -14.06 9.40
C TYR A 245 15.12 -14.42 8.87
N THR A 246 15.41 -15.72 8.73
CA THR A 246 16.67 -16.19 8.13
C THR A 246 16.83 -15.70 6.69
N GLY A 247 15.78 -15.82 5.87
CA GLY A 247 15.76 -15.31 4.50
C GLY A 247 15.98 -13.80 4.44
N TYR A 248 15.29 -13.03 5.27
CA TYR A 248 15.39 -11.56 5.27
C TYR A 248 16.74 -11.04 5.78
N VAL A 249 17.33 -11.67 6.80
CA VAL A 249 18.68 -11.29 7.28
C VAL A 249 19.76 -11.64 6.25
N SER A 250 19.51 -12.62 5.37
CA SER A 250 20.43 -12.93 4.26
C SER A 250 20.45 -11.86 3.16
N LEU A 251 19.45 -10.97 3.11
CA LEU A 251 19.37 -9.89 2.13
C LEU A 251 20.41 -8.80 2.46
N ASN A 252 21.48 -8.72 1.68
CA ASN A 252 22.48 -7.66 1.80
C ASN A 252 22.09 -6.43 0.96
N VAL A 253 21.04 -5.71 1.36
CA VAL A 253 20.54 -4.52 0.64
C VAL A 253 21.01 -3.24 1.33
N GLN A 254 21.96 -2.55 0.71
CA GLN A 254 22.44 -1.27 1.21
C GLN A 254 21.40 -0.17 0.99
N ARG A 255 21.33 0.79 1.93
CA ARG A 255 20.54 2.03 1.84
C ARG A 255 19.01 1.85 1.74
N CYS A 256 18.46 0.67 2.04
CA CYS A 256 17.02 0.46 2.14
C CYS A 256 16.53 0.60 3.60
N ARG A 257 16.25 1.83 4.03
CA ARG A 257 15.80 2.14 5.41
C ARG A 257 14.47 1.46 5.76
N GLU A 258 13.58 1.34 4.78
CA GLU A 258 12.26 0.75 4.99
C GLU A 258 12.36 -0.75 5.27
N LEU A 259 13.06 -1.50 4.41
CA LEU A 259 13.33 -2.91 4.64
C LEU A 259 14.03 -3.15 5.98
N SER A 260 15.03 -2.32 6.32
CA SER A 260 15.73 -2.42 7.61
C SER A 260 14.77 -2.30 8.82
N ARG A 261 13.80 -1.37 8.76
CA ARG A 261 12.76 -1.23 9.78
C ARG A 261 11.83 -2.44 9.83
N LYS A 262 11.42 -2.97 8.67
CA LYS A 262 10.57 -4.18 8.59
C LYS A 262 11.28 -5.40 9.17
N ILE A 263 12.58 -5.58 8.90
CA ILE A 263 13.40 -6.67 9.47
C ILE A 263 13.50 -6.53 10.99
N TYR A 264 13.66 -5.31 11.51
CA TYR A 264 13.63 -5.07 12.95
C TYR A 264 12.30 -5.50 13.57
N THR A 265 11.17 -5.06 13.01
CA THR A 265 9.83 -5.46 13.49
C THR A 265 9.61 -6.97 13.34
N MET A 266 10.07 -7.59 12.26
CA MET A 266 10.01 -9.03 12.04
C MET A 266 10.75 -9.81 13.13
N ARG A 267 11.93 -9.33 13.55
CA ARG A 267 12.65 -9.91 14.70
C ARG A 267 11.81 -9.88 15.97
N GLN A 268 11.13 -8.77 16.25
CA GLN A 268 10.25 -8.66 17.42
C GLN A 268 9.06 -9.63 17.32
N SER A 269 8.46 -9.76 16.14
CA SER A 269 7.40 -10.74 15.87
C SER A 269 7.88 -12.18 16.11
N LEU A 270 9.08 -12.52 15.63
CA LEU A 270 9.69 -13.83 15.84
C LEU A 270 9.92 -14.11 17.33
N LEU A 271 10.56 -13.19 18.06
CA LEU A 271 10.85 -13.37 19.49
C LEU A 271 9.56 -13.58 20.31
N LYS A 272 8.49 -12.85 19.99
CA LYS A 272 7.18 -13.04 20.62
C LYS A 272 6.62 -14.44 20.36
N THR A 273 6.69 -14.90 19.12
CA THR A 273 6.23 -16.25 18.76
C THR A 273 7.10 -17.36 19.37
N GLU A 274 8.41 -17.18 19.46
CA GLU A 274 9.32 -18.12 20.12
C GLU A 274 9.03 -18.21 21.62
N ASN A 275 8.76 -17.08 22.28
CA ASN A 275 8.35 -17.05 23.69
C ASN A 275 7.02 -17.77 23.90
N VAL A 276 6.05 -17.61 22.99
CA VAL A 276 4.79 -18.40 23.02
C VAL A 276 5.10 -19.89 22.96
N CYS A 277 5.94 -20.33 22.02
CA CYS A 277 6.29 -21.74 21.85
C CYS A 277 7.05 -22.31 23.06
N TYR A 278 7.98 -21.53 23.61
CA TYR A 278 8.71 -21.86 24.83
C TYR A 278 7.76 -22.08 26.00
N ASN A 279 6.82 -21.15 26.21
CA ASN A 279 5.83 -21.22 27.29
C ASN A 279 4.92 -22.45 27.14
N VAL A 280 4.46 -22.73 25.92
CA VAL A 280 3.68 -23.95 25.62
C VAL A 280 4.48 -25.21 25.97
N LYS A 281 5.78 -25.24 25.64
CA LYS A 281 6.63 -26.41 25.86
C LYS A 281 6.94 -26.65 27.34
N VAL A 282 7.19 -25.60 28.12
CA VAL A 282 7.58 -25.69 29.53
C VAL A 282 6.36 -25.84 30.46
N ARG A 283 5.31 -25.06 30.23
CA ARG A 283 4.15 -24.96 31.14
C ARG A 283 2.98 -25.87 30.72
N GLY A 284 2.97 -26.35 29.48
CA GLY A 284 1.80 -26.95 28.86
C GLY A 284 0.83 -25.90 28.30
N GLY A 285 -0.04 -26.31 27.38
CA GLY A 285 -0.88 -25.41 26.60
C GLY A 285 -1.82 -24.54 27.43
N GLU A 286 -2.41 -25.06 28.51
CA GLU A 286 -3.38 -24.32 29.33
C GLU A 286 -2.73 -23.25 30.22
N ALA A 287 -1.58 -23.56 30.82
CA ALA A 287 -0.85 -22.61 31.67
C ALA A 287 -0.14 -21.52 30.86
N ALA A 288 0.26 -21.81 29.62
CA ALA A 288 0.84 -20.82 28.71
C ALA A 288 -0.14 -19.70 28.32
N LYS A 289 -1.45 -20.01 28.22
CA LYS A 289 -2.51 -19.02 27.94
C LYS A 289 -2.53 -17.89 28.98
N TRP A 290 -2.34 -18.22 30.25
CA TRP A 290 -2.36 -17.25 31.33
C TRP A 290 -1.11 -16.37 31.35
N GLY A 291 0.07 -16.93 31.07
CA GLY A 291 1.35 -16.18 31.06
C GLY A 291 1.43 -15.08 30.00
N ALA A 292 0.87 -15.31 28.80
CA ALA A 292 0.85 -14.32 27.72
C ALA A 292 0.05 -13.04 28.07
N VAL A 293 -0.89 -13.13 29.03
CA VAL A 293 -1.67 -11.97 29.51
C VAL A 293 -0.86 -11.10 30.48
N PHE A 294 0.08 -11.69 31.23
CA PHE A 294 0.87 -10.99 32.25
C PHE A 294 2.14 -10.33 31.69
N GLU A 295 2.79 -10.91 30.68
CA GLU A 295 4.03 -10.34 30.11
C GLU A 295 3.80 -9.04 29.32
N ASN A 296 2.62 -8.85 28.71
CA ASN A 296 2.25 -7.58 28.05
C ASN A 296 2.16 -6.38 29.02
N LYS A 297 2.08 -6.62 30.34
CA LYS A 297 2.07 -5.52 31.34
C LYS A 297 3.46 -5.03 31.73
N ILE A 298 4.52 -5.81 31.48
CA ILE A 298 5.87 -5.47 31.95
C ILE A 298 6.62 -4.58 30.93
N SER A 299 6.20 -4.59 29.66
CA SER A 299 6.87 -3.81 28.60
C SER A 299 6.49 -2.33 28.53
N ASP A 300 5.43 -1.89 29.22
CA ASP A 300 4.99 -0.48 29.18
C ASP A 300 5.83 0.46 30.07
N ASP A 301 6.71 -0.08 30.94
CA ASP A 301 7.52 0.70 31.88
C ASP A 301 8.99 0.92 31.43
N LEU A 302 9.38 0.48 30.23
CA LEU A 302 10.71 0.74 29.67
C LEU A 302 10.64 1.88 28.64
N ASP A 303 10.69 3.10 29.17
CA ASP A 303 10.96 4.35 28.45
C ASP A 303 12.33 4.27 27.77
N GLU A 304 12.37 3.78 26.52
CA GLU A 304 13.55 3.84 25.66
C GLU A 304 13.76 5.29 25.20
N GLY A 305 14.35 6.07 26.11
CA GLY A 305 14.88 7.39 25.82
C GLY A 305 15.85 7.35 24.64
N PHE A 306 15.57 8.21 23.66
CA PHE A 306 16.43 8.52 22.53
C PHE A 306 17.89 8.74 22.95
N TYR A 307 18.81 8.00 22.32
CA TYR A 307 20.15 8.46 21.96
C TYR A 307 20.51 7.94 20.56
#